data_AF-A0A7C0UZF3-F1
#
_entry.id   AF-A0A7C0UZF3-F1
#
_cell.length_a   1.000
_cell.length_b   1.000
_cell.length_c   1.000
_cell.angle_alpha   90.00
_cell.angle_beta   90.00
_cell.angle_gamma   90.00
#
_symmetry.space_group_name_H-M   'P 1'
#
loop_
_entity.id
_entity.type
_entity.pdbx_description
1 polymer ?
#
loop_
_entity_poly.entity_id
_entity_poly.type
_entity_poly.pdbx_seq_one_letter_code
_entity_poly.pdbx_strand_id
1 'polypeptide(L)' 'MDTSLARGIEMNPKLAKGMLTLAFFVLIMALIVLPFQKPNTPEYIPNMIAIILSLSFIFLIIYDVRRQIARSVR' A
#
# COMPACT_ATOMS: atom_id res chain seq x y z
N MET A 1 24.88 -8.68 -22.83
CA MET A 1 24.60 -8.30 -21.43
C MET A 1 23.24 -7.63 -21.46
N ASP A 2 22.18 -8.41 -21.18
CA ASP A 2 20.79 -7.97 -21.32
C ASP A 2 20.49 -6.81 -20.35
N THR A 3 20.32 -5.62 -20.91
CA THR A 3 19.92 -4.41 -20.18
C THR A 3 18.41 -4.39 -19.88
N SER A 4 17.69 -5.50 -20.13
CA SER A 4 16.24 -5.60 -19.90
C SER A 4 15.85 -5.66 -18.41
N LEU A 5 16.79 -6.02 -17.52
CA LEU A 5 16.53 -6.15 -16.08
C LEU A 5 16.52 -4.80 -15.32
N ALA A 6 16.90 -3.69 -15.99
CA ALA A 6 16.90 -2.34 -15.43
C ALA A 6 15.65 -1.52 -15.80
N ARG A 7 14.66 -2.14 -16.47
CA ARG A 7 13.32 -1.55 -16.61
C ARG A 7 12.62 -1.77 -15.27
N GLY A 8 12.70 -0.76 -14.39
CA GLY A 8 12.01 -0.78 -13.10
C GLY A 8 10.60 -1.33 -13.29
N ILE A 9 10.23 -2.33 -12.50
CA ILE A 9 9.00 -3.11 -12.67
C ILE A 9 7.82 -2.14 -12.77
N GLU A 10 7.34 -1.90 -13.99
CA GLU A 10 6.18 -1.06 -14.20
C GLU A 10 4.97 -1.83 -13.71
N MET A 11 4.40 -1.36 -12.60
CA MET A 11 3.25 -2.01 -11.99
C MET A 11 2.05 -1.91 -12.92
N ASN A 12 1.57 -3.06 -13.40
CA ASN A 12 0.39 -3.12 -14.25
C ASN A 12 -0.78 -2.36 -13.58
N PRO A 13 -1.43 -1.40 -14.25
CA PRO A 13 -2.45 -0.55 -13.64
C PRO A 13 -3.67 -1.33 -13.13
N LYS A 14 -3.97 -2.49 -13.72
CA LYS A 14 -5.03 -3.39 -13.21
C LYS A 14 -4.64 -4.03 -11.88
N LEU A 15 -3.36 -4.43 -11.74
CA LEU A 15 -2.83 -4.96 -10.48
C LEU A 15 -2.72 -3.87 -9.42
N ALA A 16 -2.27 -2.66 -9.80
CA ALA A 16 -2.21 -1.50 -8.92
C ALA A 16 -3.57 -1.21 -8.27
N LYS A 17 -4.65 -1.21 -9.07
CA LYS A 17 -6.01 -1.03 -8.57
C LYS A 17 -6.39 -2.12 -7.56
N GLY A 18 -6.13 -3.39 -7.87
CA GLY A 18 -6.42 -4.50 -6.96
C GLY A 18 -5.65 -4.42 -5.64
N MET A 19 -4.35 -4.13 -5.70
CA MET A 19 -3.50 -3.96 -4.51
C MET A 19 -3.92 -2.76 -3.66
N LEU A 20 -4.28 -1.65 -4.29
CA LEU A 20 -4.78 -0.47 -3.59
C LEU A 20 -6.10 -0.79 -2.86
N THR A 21 -7.03 -1.49 -3.53
CA THR A 21 -8.30 -1.93 -2.91
C THR A 21 -8.06 -2.83 -1.70
N LEU A 22 -7.15 -3.81 -1.81
CA LEU A 22 -6.81 -4.69 -0.68
C LEU A 22 -6.16 -3.92 0.47
N ALA A 23 -5.25 -3.01 0.16
CA ALA A 23 -4.58 -2.19 1.18
C ALA A 23 -5.58 -1.28 1.92
N PHE A 24 -6.50 -0.65 1.18
CA PHE A 24 -7.60 0.11 1.78
C PHE A 24 -8.53 -0.77 2.61
N PHE A 25 -8.85 -1.98 2.15
CA PHE A 25 -9.67 -2.91 2.90
C PHE A 25 -9.04 -3.25 4.26
N VAL A 26 -7.75 -3.58 4.28
CA VAL A 26 -7.01 -3.86 5.53
C VAL A 26 -6.95 -2.62 6.42
N LEU A 27 -6.67 -1.44 5.84
CA LEU A 27 -6.63 -0.18 6.59
C LEU A 27 -7.98 0.14 7.24
N ILE A 28 -9.08 0.01 6.49
CA ILE A 28 -10.43 0.27 6.98
C ILE A 28 -10.78 -0.71 8.11
N MET A 29 -10.48 -2.01 7.95
CA MET A 29 -10.69 -3.00 9.01
C MET A 29 -9.91 -2.64 10.28
N ALA A 30 -8.64 -2.26 10.14
CA ALA A 30 -7.79 -1.87 11.26
C ALA A 30 -8.32 -0.59 11.98
N LEU A 31 -8.80 0.40 11.21
CA LEU A 31 -9.42 1.61 11.73
C LEU A 31 -10.76 1.36 12.42
N ILE A 32 -11.57 0.42 11.91
CA ILE A 32 -12.84 0.03 12.54
C ILE A 32 -12.58 -0.65 13.88
N VAL A 33 -11.56 -1.52 13.96
CA VAL A 33 -11.22 -2.24 15.20
C VAL A 33 -10.62 -1.30 16.26
N LEU A 34 -9.93 -0.23 15.82
CA LEU A 34 -9.22 0.69 16.70
C LEU A 34 -10.03 1.29 17.87
N PRO A 35 -11.23 1.87 17.68
CA PRO A 35 -12.02 2.42 18.78
C PRO A 35 -12.51 1.38 19.79
N PHE A 36 -12.53 0.10 19.40
CA PHE A 36 -12.93 -1.01 20.29
C PHE A 36 -11.74 -1.58 21.07
N GLN A 37 -10.50 -1.26 20.69
CA GLN A 37 -9.30 -1.70 21.39
C GLN A 37 -8.87 -0.70 22.47
N LYS A 38 -8.48 -1.23 23.63
CA LYS A 38 -7.88 -0.41 24.69
C LYS A 38 -6.36 -0.38 24.49
N PRO A 39 -5.69 0.77 24.73
CA PRO A 39 -4.24 0.89 24.55
C PRO A 39 -3.40 -0.08 25.39
N ASN A 40 -3.95 -0.57 26.50
CA ASN A 40 -3.27 -1.50 27.41
C ASN A 40 -3.39 -2.97 27.01
N THR A 41 -4.01 -3.30 25.87
CA THR A 41 -4.17 -4.69 25.44
C THR A 41 -3.10 -5.07 24.41
N PRO A 42 -2.61 -6.33 24.43
CA PRO A 42 -1.53 -6.76 23.55
C PRO A 42 -1.89 -6.70 22.07
N GLU A 43 -3.18 -6.64 21.71
CA GLU A 43 -3.66 -6.54 20.33
C GLU A 43 -3.58 -5.11 19.76
N TYR A 44 -3.37 -4.09 20.60
CA TYR A 44 -3.27 -2.69 20.17
C TYR A 44 -2.02 -2.43 19.31
N ILE A 45 -0.87 -2.99 19.71
CA ILE A 45 0.41 -2.79 19.01
C ILE A 45 0.38 -3.41 17.59
N PRO A 46 -0.04 -4.68 17.40
CA PRO A 46 -0.19 -5.24 16.06
C PRO A 46 -1.17 -4.44 15.18
N ASN A 47 -2.27 -3.92 15.74
CA ASN A 47 -3.22 -3.12 14.98
C ASN A 47 -2.60 -1.79 14.52
N MET A 48 -1.83 -1.11 15.39
CA MET A 48 -1.05 0.07 15.01
C MET A 48 -0.07 -0.22 13.87
N ILE A 49 0.67 -1.33 13.97
CA ILE A 49 1.61 -1.74 12.92
C ILE A 49 0.87 -2.01 11.60
N ALA A 50 -0.28 -2.67 11.65
CA ALA A 50 -1.10 -2.92 10.46
C ALA A 50 -1.55 -1.62 9.77
N ILE A 51 -1.95 -0.60 10.55
CA ILE A 51 -2.32 0.72 10.03
C ILE A 51 -1.11 1.39 9.35
N ILE A 52 0.04 1.42 10.03
CA ILE A 52 1.27 2.04 9.51
C ILE A 52 1.74 1.36 8.23
N LEU A 53 1.74 0.03 8.20
CA LEU A 53 2.12 -0.75 7.02
C LEU A 53 1.15 -0.53 5.86
N SER A 54 -0.15 -0.51 6.13
CA SER A 54 -1.17 -0.27 5.09
C SER A 54 -1.01 1.12 4.48
N LEU A 55 -0.81 2.15 5.31
CA LEU A 55 -0.56 3.52 4.83
C LEU A 55 0.73 3.60 3.99
N SER A 56 1.81 2.99 4.47
CA SER A 56 3.09 2.96 3.76
C SER A 56 2.95 2.26 2.40
N PHE A 57 2.22 1.14 2.36
CA PHE A 57 1.99 0.38 1.14
C PHE A 57 1.12 1.14 0.13
N ILE A 58 0.04 1.78 0.59
CA ILE A 58 -0.79 2.68 -0.24
C ILE A 58 0.05 3.81 -0.81
N PHE A 59 0.89 4.44 0.02
CA PHE A 59 1.77 5.52 -0.41
C PHE A 59 2.74 5.07 -1.51
N LEU A 60 3.38 3.91 -1.35
CA LEU A 60 4.28 3.34 -2.36
C LEU A 60 3.56 3.04 -3.68
N ILE A 61 2.35 2.47 -3.62
CA ILE A 61 1.54 2.19 -4.81
C ILE A 61 1.19 3.50 -5.54
N ILE A 62 0.74 4.51 -4.81
CA ILE A 62 0.40 5.81 -5.39
C ILE A 62 1.64 6.46 -6.01
N TYR A 63 2.78 6.42 -5.32
CA TYR A 63 4.03 6.96 -5.82
C TYR A 63 4.45 6.28 -7.13
N ASP A 64 4.39 4.95 -7.18
CA ASP A 64 4.76 4.19 -8.37
C ASP A 64 3.82 4.46 -9.55
N VAL A 65 2.51 4.46 -9.33
CA VAL A 65 1.52 4.79 -10.37
C VAL A 65 1.71 6.22 -10.90
N ARG A 66 1.93 7.20 -10.01
CA ARG A 66 2.19 8.59 -10.42
C ARG A 66 3.47 8.71 -11.24
N ARG A 67 4.51 7.98 -10.85
CA ARG A 67 5.79 7.93 -11.57
C ARG A 67 5.63 7.32 -12.96
N GLN A 68 4.83 6.26 -13.11
CA GLN A 68 4.56 5.63 -14.40
C GLN A 68 3.78 6.56 -15.34
N ILE A 69 2.73 7.23 -14.85
CA ILE A 69 1.95 8.19 -15.66
C ILE A 69 2.86 9.33 -16.16
N ALA A 70 3.71 9.88 -15.28
CA ALA A 70 4.65 10.94 -15.67
C ALA A 70 5.66 10.51 -16.75
N ARG A 71 6.01 9.21 -16.80
CA ARG A 71 6.88 8.64 -17.85
C ARG A 71 6.13 8.35 -19.15
N SER A 72 4.87 7.91 -19.06
CA SER A 72 4.05 7.58 -20.23
C SER A 72 3.60 8.80 -21.04
N VAL A 73 3.63 10.00 -20.47
CA VAL A 73 3.25 11.26 -21.14
C VAL A 73 4.43 11.88 -21.92
N ARG A 74 5.65 11.32 -21.79
CA ARG A 74 6.87 11.78 -22.47
C ARG A 74 7.21 10.90 -23.66
#